data_AF-A0A8H6VJ39-F1
#
_entry.id   AF-A0A8H6VJ39-F1
#
_cell.length_a   1.000
_cell.length_b   1.000
_cell.length_c   1.000
_cell.angle_alpha   90.00
_cell.angle_beta   90.00
_cell.angle_gamma   90.00
#
_symmetry.space_group_name_H-M   'P 1'
#
loop_
_entity.id
_entity.type
_entity.pdbx_description
1 polymer ?
#
loop_
_entity_poly.entity_id
_entity_poly.type
_entity_poly.pdbx_seq_one_letter_code
_entity_poly.pdbx_strand_id
1 'polypeptide(L)'
;MTAVTGHLGTPGLSMYCASQWAIEGYCDSLAYEIAPFNIRMTIVQPNMEVNVLTHRITSAPPMACYADDSNPAPLSRNILSSLLDRIDGAAEPTTGDQLHSSEVTSLYPPLSKGMKERLVAETVHAVAAIGGHDNPPARHIVGLEGVTTVKEKLKTVSEELEEFVECSSAADIERHEEILTPAMPG
;
A
#
# COMPACT_ATOMS: atom_id res chain seq x y z
N MET A 1 -1.04 9.50 4.08
CA MET A 1 -1.96 8.75 3.19
C MET A 1 -1.11 7.73 2.45
N THR A 2 -1.46 6.45 2.54
CA THR A 2 -0.79 5.36 1.81
C THR A 2 -1.77 4.78 0.80
N ALA A 3 -1.75 3.48 0.52
CA ALA A 3 -2.72 2.80 -0.34
C ALA A 3 -3.03 1.41 0.21
N VAL A 4 -4.05 0.74 -0.33
CA VAL A 4 -4.39 -0.66 -0.02
C VAL A 4 -3.23 -1.64 -0.23
N THR A 5 -2.26 -1.28 -1.09
CA THR A 5 -0.99 -2.00 -1.29
C THR A 5 -0.08 -2.01 -0.05
N GLY A 6 -0.41 -1.25 1.00
CA GLY A 6 0.17 -1.37 2.35
C GLY A 6 -0.11 -2.72 3.03
N HIS A 7 -1.06 -3.50 2.51
CA HIS A 7 -1.36 -4.86 2.96
C HIS A 7 -1.14 -5.92 1.88
N LEU A 8 -0.98 -5.49 0.62
CA LEU A 8 -1.03 -6.35 -0.56
C LEU A 8 0.22 -6.16 -1.41
N GLY A 9 0.83 -7.28 -1.81
CA GLY A 9 1.87 -7.28 -2.84
C GLY A 9 1.25 -7.33 -4.23
N THR A 10 1.60 -6.37 -5.09
CA THR A 10 1.16 -6.36 -6.50
C THR A 10 2.36 -6.64 -7.41
N PRO A 11 2.30 -7.65 -8.30
CA PRO A 11 3.36 -7.93 -9.26
C PRO A 11 3.72 -6.68 -10.10
N GLY A 12 5.01 -6.45 -10.32
CA GLY A 12 5.50 -5.26 -11.04
C GLY A 12 5.50 -3.95 -10.23
N LEU A 13 4.99 -3.95 -9.00
CA LEU A 13 4.93 -2.78 -8.11
C LEU A 13 5.60 -3.03 -6.75
N SER A 14 6.54 -3.97 -6.66
CA SER A 14 7.20 -4.34 -5.40
C SER A 14 7.80 -3.16 -4.66
N MET A 15 8.52 -2.27 -5.35
CA MET A 15 9.10 -1.05 -4.75
C MET A 15 8.02 -0.09 -4.25
N TYR A 16 6.91 0.05 -4.98
CA TYR A 16 5.78 0.87 -4.54
C TYR A 16 5.13 0.27 -3.29
N CYS A 17 4.78 -1.01 -3.29
CA CYS A 17 4.24 -1.72 -2.13
C CYS A 17 5.17 -1.58 -0.92
N ALA A 18 6.47 -1.85 -1.09
CA ALA A 18 7.47 -1.73 -0.02
C ALA A 18 7.50 -0.31 0.58
N SER A 19 7.42 0.73 -0.25
CA SER A 19 7.37 2.12 0.23
C SER A 19 6.12 2.40 1.08
N GLN A 20 4.96 1.84 0.71
CA GLN A 20 3.74 1.99 1.51
C GLN A 20 3.88 1.28 2.86
N TRP A 21 4.37 0.04 2.88
CA TRP A 21 4.62 -0.71 4.11
C TRP A 21 5.61 0.02 5.04
N ALA A 22 6.67 0.59 4.47
CA ALA A 22 7.65 1.35 5.24
C ALA A 22 7.05 2.59 5.90
N ILE A 23 6.21 3.34 5.18
CA ILE A 23 5.49 4.50 5.75
C ILE A 23 4.55 4.04 6.86
N GLU A 24 3.85 2.92 6.69
CA GLU A 24 2.94 2.40 7.72
C GLU A 24 3.67 1.94 8.98
N GLY A 25 4.79 1.23 8.85
CA GLY A 25 5.61 0.84 10.00
C GLY A 25 6.20 2.05 10.74
N TYR A 26 6.58 3.10 10.00
CA TYR A 26 6.98 4.38 10.61
C TYR A 26 5.82 5.03 11.38
N CYS A 27 4.64 5.10 10.78
CA CYS A 27 3.44 5.66 11.42
C CYS A 27 3.00 4.87 12.66
N ASP A 28 3.08 3.53 12.63
CA ASP A 28 2.76 2.69 13.80
C ASP A 28 3.68 3.00 14.98
N SER A 29 4.98 3.17 14.71
CA SER A 29 5.96 3.52 15.75
C SER A 29 5.71 4.92 16.28
N LEU A 30 5.53 5.89 15.38
CA LEU A 30 5.31 7.30 15.71
C LEU A 30 4.02 7.51 16.52
N ALA A 31 2.97 6.72 16.26
CA ALA A 31 1.70 6.82 16.98
C ALA A 31 1.87 6.68 18.50
N TYR A 32 2.78 5.82 18.96
CA TYR A 32 3.08 5.67 20.39
C TYR A 32 3.81 6.88 20.97
N GLU A 33 4.73 7.47 20.20
CA GLU A 33 5.53 8.62 20.64
C GLU A 33 4.70 9.89 20.78
N ILE A 34 3.69 10.07 19.93
CA ILE A 34 2.86 11.28 19.90
C ILE A 34 1.62 11.19 20.80
N ALA A 35 1.25 9.98 21.25
CA ALA A 35 0.08 9.76 22.10
C ALA A 35 0.08 10.60 23.40
N PRO A 36 1.21 10.79 24.11
CA PRO A 36 1.27 11.66 25.31
C PRO A 36 0.88 13.12 25.04
N PHE A 37 0.99 13.60 23.80
CA PHE A 37 0.59 14.96 23.41
C PHE A 37 -0.89 15.05 23.01
N ASN A 38 -1.67 13.99 23.22
CA ASN A 38 -3.06 13.88 22.80
C ASN A 38 -3.25 14.07 21.28
N ILE A 39 -2.25 13.66 20.49
CA ILE A 39 -2.31 13.66 19.03
C ILE A 39 -2.70 12.27 18.55
N ARG A 40 -3.71 12.20 17.69
CA ARG A 40 -4.17 10.95 17.05
C ARG A 40 -3.62 10.88 15.63
N MET A 41 -3.29 9.66 15.20
CA MET A 41 -2.82 9.40 13.85
C MET A 41 -3.73 8.37 13.18
N THR A 42 -4.11 8.65 11.94
CA THR A 42 -4.84 7.72 11.08
C THR A 42 -4.18 7.66 9.71
N ILE A 43 -3.92 6.45 9.25
CA ILE A 43 -3.44 6.18 7.90
C ILE A 43 -4.65 5.91 7.02
N VAL A 44 -4.93 6.82 6.10
CA VAL A 44 -5.97 6.65 5.09
C VAL A 44 -5.38 5.89 3.90
N GLN A 45 -6.08 4.81 3.50
CA GLN A 45 -5.63 3.83 2.51
C GLN A 45 -6.68 3.71 1.38
N PRO A 46 -6.68 4.64 0.41
CA PRO A 46 -7.46 4.50 -0.81
C PRO A 46 -6.87 3.46 -1.76
N ASN A 47 -7.62 3.18 -2.82
CA ASN A 47 -7.09 2.47 -3.98
C ASN A 47 -5.95 3.26 -4.64
N MET A 48 -5.03 2.56 -5.30
CA MET A 48 -3.78 3.14 -5.79
C MET A 48 -4.00 4.22 -6.86
N GLU A 49 -5.10 4.13 -7.61
CA GLU A 49 -5.47 5.07 -8.67
C GLU A 49 -5.61 6.49 -8.13
N VAL A 50 -6.10 6.65 -6.89
CA VAL A 50 -6.20 7.96 -6.25
C VAL A 50 -4.81 8.58 -6.13
N ASN A 51 -3.84 7.84 -5.59
CA ASN A 51 -2.49 8.35 -5.40
C ASN A 51 -1.75 8.57 -6.72
N VAL A 52 -1.90 7.65 -7.68
CA VAL A 52 -1.20 7.72 -8.97
C VAL A 52 -1.79 8.78 -9.88
N LEU A 53 -3.13 8.83 -10.03
CA LEU A 53 -3.76 9.64 -11.06
C LEU A 53 -4.02 11.09 -10.64
N THR A 54 -4.02 11.39 -9.33
CA THR A 54 -4.21 12.77 -8.83
C THR A 54 -2.91 13.55 -8.64
N HIS A 55 -1.76 12.89 -8.76
CA HIS A 55 -0.44 13.48 -8.58
C HIS A 55 0.33 13.59 -9.91
N ARG A 56 1.43 14.34 -9.86
CA ARG A 56 2.37 14.44 -10.99
C ARG A 56 3.09 13.11 -11.16
N ILE A 57 3.02 12.55 -12.36
CA ILE A 57 3.77 11.37 -12.78
C ILE A 57 5.06 11.86 -13.40
N THR A 58 6.19 11.28 -12.99
CA THR A 58 7.50 11.53 -13.58
C THR A 58 8.04 10.23 -14.13
N SER A 59 8.41 10.21 -15.42
CA SER A 59 9.03 9.05 -16.07
C SER A 59 10.49 9.33 -16.39
N ALA A 60 11.33 8.34 -16.14
CA ALA A 60 12.71 8.33 -16.63
C ALA A 60 12.76 7.66 -18.01
N PRO A 61 13.77 8.00 -18.84
CA PRO A 61 13.95 7.37 -20.15
C PRO A 61 14.04 5.84 -20.05
N PRO A 62 13.43 5.09 -20.99
CA PRO A 62 13.65 3.65 -21.10
C PRO A 62 15.15 3.34 -21.31
N MET A 63 15.64 2.30 -20.65
CA MET A 63 17.04 1.87 -20.77
C MET A 63 17.10 0.43 -21.29
N ALA A 64 18.08 0.14 -22.15
CA ALA A 64 18.22 -1.17 -22.78
C ALA A 64 18.35 -2.33 -21.79
N CYS A 65 18.94 -2.12 -20.61
CA CYS A 65 19.07 -3.15 -19.57
C CYS A 65 17.74 -3.57 -18.92
N TYR A 66 16.66 -2.82 -19.18
CA TYR A 66 15.30 -3.13 -18.74
C TYR A 66 14.37 -3.36 -19.93
N ALA A 67 14.88 -3.78 -21.09
CA ALA A 67 14.03 -4.08 -22.24
C ALA A 67 13.08 -5.27 -21.96
N ASP A 68 11.89 -5.23 -22.55
CA ASP A 68 10.78 -6.16 -22.28
C ASP A 68 11.04 -7.58 -22.81
N ASP A 69 12.02 -7.73 -23.71
CA ASP A 69 12.47 -9.02 -24.24
C ASP A 69 13.12 -9.91 -23.17
N SER A 70 13.65 -9.30 -22.11
CA SER A 70 14.52 -9.95 -21.12
C SER A 70 14.15 -9.62 -19.67
N ASN A 71 13.29 -8.62 -19.43
CA ASN A 71 12.98 -8.16 -18.08
C ASN A 71 11.52 -7.71 -17.92
N PRO A 72 10.78 -8.15 -16.87
CA PRO A 72 9.42 -7.68 -16.59
C PRO A 72 9.34 -6.23 -16.06
N ALA A 73 10.47 -5.55 -15.84
CA ALA A 73 10.52 -4.20 -15.30
C ALA A 73 9.66 -3.16 -16.05
N PRO A 74 9.52 -3.19 -17.40
CA PRO A 74 8.65 -2.26 -18.12
C PRO A 74 7.16 -2.44 -17.87
N LEU A 75 6.72 -3.57 -17.31
CA LEU A 75 5.30 -3.92 -17.19
C LEU A 75 4.48 -2.80 -16.54
N SER A 76 4.96 -2.22 -15.44
CA SER A 76 4.26 -1.15 -14.73
C SER A 76 4.14 0.13 -15.58
N ARG A 77 5.20 0.47 -16.34
CA ARG A 77 5.18 1.59 -17.29
C ARG A 77 4.18 1.34 -18.41
N ASN A 78 4.18 0.15 -19.00
CA ASN A 78 3.31 -0.22 -20.11
C ASN A 78 1.82 -0.20 -19.69
N ILE A 79 1.51 -0.75 -18.51
CA ILE A 79 0.16 -0.70 -17.93
C ILE A 79 -0.27 0.76 -17.73
N LEU A 80 0.59 1.57 -17.11
CA LEU A 80 0.26 2.98 -16.85
C LEU A 80 0.08 3.78 -18.14
N SER A 81 0.93 3.58 -19.15
CA SER A 81 0.79 4.18 -20.49
C SER A 81 -0.58 3.84 -21.07
N SER A 82 -0.91 2.55 -21.13
CA SER A 82 -2.19 2.08 -21.66
C SER A 82 -3.40 2.66 -20.91
N LEU A 83 -3.30 2.85 -19.60
CA LEU A 83 -4.34 3.49 -18.80
C LEU A 83 -4.48 4.98 -19.13
N LEU A 84 -3.38 5.72 -19.28
CA LEU A 84 -3.40 7.14 -19.61
C LEU A 84 -3.96 7.38 -21.02
N ASP A 85 -3.61 6.55 -21.99
CA ASP A 85 -4.11 6.65 -23.37
C ASP A 85 -5.63 6.47 -23.43
N ARG A 86 -6.15 5.55 -22.62
CA ARG A 86 -7.60 5.32 -22.48
C ARG A 86 -8.33 6.49 -21.83
N ILE A 87 -7.66 7.25 -20.97
CA ILE A 87 -8.23 8.42 -20.28
C ILE A 87 -8.25 9.63 -21.21
N ASP A 88 -7.17 9.85 -21.96
CA ASP A 88 -6.98 11.03 -22.82
C ASP A 88 -7.91 11.00 -24.04
N GLY A 89 -8.17 9.80 -24.58
CA GLY A 89 -9.06 9.61 -25.72
C GLY A 89 -8.41 10.05 -27.03
N ALA A 90 -7.60 9.16 -27.63
CA ALA A 90 -7.14 9.18 -29.03
C ALA A 90 -6.61 10.52 -29.59
N ALA A 91 -5.94 11.34 -28.78
CA ALA A 91 -5.15 12.46 -29.26
C ALA A 91 -3.69 12.01 -29.43
N GLU A 92 -3.12 12.16 -30.62
CA GLU A 92 -1.74 11.79 -30.95
C GLU A 92 -0.80 13.01 -30.91
N PRO A 93 0.41 12.94 -30.31
CA PRO A 93 0.92 11.82 -29.50
C PRO A 93 0.18 11.73 -28.17
N THR A 94 -0.01 10.51 -27.68
CA THR A 94 -0.83 10.28 -26.49
C THR A 94 -0.11 10.69 -25.22
N THR A 95 -0.87 10.89 -24.13
CA THR A 95 -0.26 11.08 -22.80
C THR A 95 0.64 9.90 -22.40
N GLY A 96 0.30 8.67 -22.78
CA GLY A 96 1.12 7.48 -22.51
C GLY A 96 2.46 7.48 -23.24
N ASP A 97 2.52 7.94 -24.50
CA ASP A 97 3.78 8.05 -25.27
C ASP A 97 4.84 8.86 -24.52
N GLN A 98 4.40 9.88 -23.77
CA GLN A 98 5.30 10.71 -22.97
C GLN A 98 6.03 9.92 -21.88
N LEU A 99 5.48 8.80 -21.41
CA LEU A 99 6.16 7.92 -20.43
C LEU A 99 7.33 7.14 -21.05
N HIS A 100 7.38 7.04 -22.37
CA HIS A 100 8.41 6.34 -23.14
C HIS A 100 9.44 7.29 -23.79
N SER A 101 9.36 8.59 -23.47
CA SER A 101 10.29 9.62 -23.96
C SER A 101 11.76 9.29 -23.68
N SER A 102 12.65 9.79 -24.55
CA SER A 102 14.10 9.74 -24.35
C SER A 102 14.62 10.74 -23.31
N GLU A 103 13.75 11.62 -22.81
CA GLU A 103 14.05 12.58 -21.75
C GLU A 103 13.20 12.32 -20.50
N VAL A 104 13.61 12.90 -19.36
CA VAL A 104 12.79 12.86 -18.15
C VAL A 104 11.55 13.71 -18.35
N THR A 105 10.39 13.08 -18.38
CA THR A 105 9.10 13.75 -18.58
C THR A 105 8.29 13.80 -17.31
N SER A 106 7.42 14.79 -17.22
CA SER A 106 6.58 15.03 -16.06
C SER A 106 5.24 15.57 -16.49
N LEU A 107 4.18 14.86 -16.10
CA LEU A 107 2.84 15.19 -16.53
C LEU A 107 1.85 14.97 -15.40
N TYR A 108 0.72 15.67 -15.49
CA TYR A 108 -0.47 15.32 -14.73
C TYR A 108 -1.40 14.54 -15.65
N PRO A 109 -2.01 13.44 -15.19
CA PRO A 109 -3.00 12.73 -15.97
C PRO A 109 -4.13 13.66 -16.44
N PRO A 110 -4.60 13.54 -17.69
CA PRO A 110 -5.60 14.42 -18.30
C PRO A 110 -7.01 14.11 -17.81
N LEU A 111 -7.20 14.03 -16.50
CA LEU A 111 -8.50 13.77 -15.90
C LEU A 111 -9.40 15.01 -16.01
N SER A 112 -10.59 14.83 -16.57
CA SER A 112 -11.65 15.84 -16.49
C SER A 112 -12.03 16.13 -15.03
N LYS A 113 -12.61 17.31 -14.77
CA LYS A 113 -13.05 17.70 -13.42
C LYS A 113 -13.95 16.64 -12.77
N GLY A 114 -14.95 16.14 -13.51
CA GLY A 114 -15.87 15.12 -13.00
C GLY A 114 -15.22 13.75 -12.78
N MET A 115 -14.11 13.44 -13.45
CA MET A 115 -13.32 12.23 -13.15
C MET A 115 -12.52 12.41 -11.86
N LYS A 116 -11.86 13.57 -11.69
CA LYS A 116 -11.12 13.89 -10.46
C LYS A 116 -12.03 13.86 -9.24
N GLU A 117 -13.20 14.49 -9.33
CA GLU A 117 -14.19 14.51 -8.23
C GLU A 117 -14.63 13.10 -7.85
N ARG A 118 -15.00 12.25 -8.83
CA ARG A 118 -15.38 10.85 -8.57
C ARG A 118 -14.25 10.03 -7.95
N LEU A 119 -13.03 10.22 -8.44
CA LEU A 119 -11.85 9.50 -7.97
C LEU A 119 -11.55 9.79 -6.49
N VAL A 120 -11.71 11.04 -6.05
CA VAL A 120 -11.38 11.44 -4.67
C VAL A 120 -12.58 11.43 -3.73
N ALA A 121 -13.81 11.32 -4.23
CA ALA A 121 -15.03 11.50 -3.44
C ALA A 121 -15.08 10.59 -2.22
N GLU A 122 -14.81 9.29 -2.39
CA GLU A 122 -14.80 8.33 -1.30
C GLU A 122 -13.71 8.65 -0.26
N THR A 123 -12.53 9.05 -0.72
CA THR A 123 -11.41 9.40 0.18
C THR A 123 -11.69 10.66 0.97
N VAL A 124 -12.27 11.69 0.32
CA VAL A 124 -12.68 12.92 1.00
C VAL A 124 -13.77 12.62 2.03
N HIS A 125 -14.75 11.78 1.68
CA HIS A 125 -15.79 11.35 2.61
C HIS A 125 -15.21 10.60 3.82
N ALA A 126 -14.29 9.67 3.59
CA ALA A 126 -13.61 8.92 4.65
C ALA A 126 -12.81 9.84 5.59
N VAL A 127 -12.03 10.78 5.04
CA VAL A 127 -11.26 11.77 5.83
C VAL A 127 -12.20 12.65 6.66
N ALA A 128 -13.31 13.11 6.08
CA ALA A 128 -14.29 13.90 6.81
C ALA A 128 -14.96 13.09 7.95
N ALA A 129 -15.22 11.80 7.73
CA ALA A 129 -15.82 10.93 8.74
C ALA A 129 -14.90 10.65 9.94
N ILE A 130 -13.58 10.55 9.73
CA ILE A 130 -12.62 10.33 10.82
C ILE A 130 -12.25 11.61 11.57
N GLY A 131 -12.30 12.77 10.91
CA GLY A 131 -11.77 14.04 11.42
C GLY A 131 -12.47 14.60 12.66
N GLY A 132 -13.63 14.07 13.06
CA GLY A 132 -14.37 14.46 14.26
C GLY A 132 -14.57 13.34 15.27
N HIS A 133 -13.88 12.21 15.12
CA HIS A 133 -14.08 11.06 15.99
C HIS A 133 -13.14 11.10 17.20
N ASP A 134 -13.65 10.88 18.41
CA ASP A 134 -12.84 10.91 19.66
C ASP A 134 -11.74 9.83 19.69
N ASN A 135 -11.98 8.72 18.99
CA ASN A 135 -11.05 7.61 18.87
C ASN A 135 -10.97 7.15 17.40
N PRO A 136 -10.28 7.90 16.53
CA PRO A 136 -10.23 7.55 15.12
C PRO A 136 -9.40 6.25 14.95
N PRO A 137 -9.68 5.44 13.93
CA PRO A 137 -8.94 4.20 13.71
C PRO A 137 -7.50 4.49 13.30
N ALA A 138 -6.56 3.59 13.63
CA ALA A 138 -5.17 3.71 13.17
C ALA A 138 -5.06 3.60 11.64
N ARG A 139 -5.90 2.77 11.02
CA ARG A 139 -5.99 2.55 9.57
C ARG A 139 -7.43 2.69 9.09
N HIS A 140 -7.62 3.37 7.97
CA HIS A 140 -8.93 3.52 7.35
C HIS A 140 -8.84 3.20 5.85
N ILE A 141 -9.30 2.02 5.49
CA ILE A 141 -9.37 1.55 4.10
C ILE A 141 -10.56 2.20 3.43
N VAL A 142 -10.33 2.81 2.26
CA VAL A 142 -11.37 3.52 1.50
C VAL A 142 -11.76 2.70 0.28
N GLY A 143 -13.07 2.51 0.08
CA GLY A 143 -13.64 1.81 -1.07
C GLY A 143 -13.96 0.34 -0.78
N LEU A 144 -15.08 -0.12 -1.34
CA LEU A 144 -15.62 -1.47 -1.11
C LEU A 144 -14.65 -2.58 -1.55
N GLU A 145 -14.03 -2.40 -2.71
CA GLU A 145 -13.07 -3.35 -3.27
C GLU A 145 -11.85 -3.50 -2.36
N GLY A 146 -11.23 -2.37 -1.98
CA GLY A 146 -10.09 -2.34 -1.07
C GLY A 146 -10.40 -3.02 0.26
N VAL A 147 -11.56 -2.74 0.86
CA VAL A 147 -12.01 -3.39 2.09
C VAL A 147 -12.13 -4.90 1.91
N THR A 148 -12.72 -5.34 0.80
CA THR A 148 -12.93 -6.77 0.53
C THR A 148 -11.60 -7.49 0.37
N THR A 149 -10.71 -6.97 -0.47
CA THR A 149 -9.40 -7.58 -0.75
C THR A 149 -8.52 -7.65 0.50
N VAL A 150 -8.49 -6.60 1.32
CA VAL A 150 -7.70 -6.63 2.57
C VAL A 150 -8.30 -7.62 3.56
N LYS A 151 -9.63 -7.70 3.69
CA LYS A 151 -10.27 -8.70 4.57
C LYS A 151 -9.96 -10.13 4.14
N GLU A 152 -9.99 -10.41 2.84
CA GLU A 152 -9.62 -11.72 2.29
C GLU A 152 -8.15 -12.04 2.58
N LYS A 153 -7.24 -11.09 2.33
CA LYS A 153 -5.81 -11.30 2.63
C LYS A 153 -5.56 -11.58 4.11
N LEU A 154 -6.15 -10.80 5.00
CA LEU A 154 -6.00 -11.01 6.44
C LEU A 154 -6.54 -12.36 6.89
N LYS A 155 -7.66 -12.80 6.29
CA LYS A 155 -8.21 -14.14 6.53
C LYS A 155 -7.20 -15.22 6.10
N THR A 156 -6.67 -15.16 4.89
CA THR A 156 -5.68 -16.13 4.41
C THR A 156 -4.43 -16.16 5.28
N VAL A 157 -3.91 -15.00 5.69
CA VAL A 157 -2.73 -14.94 6.58
C VAL A 157 -3.02 -15.56 7.95
N SER A 158 -4.25 -15.40 8.47
CA SER A 158 -4.66 -16.05 9.72
C SER A 158 -4.71 -17.57 9.57
N GLU A 159 -5.29 -18.07 8.47
CA GLU A 159 -5.38 -19.50 8.17
C GLU A 159 -3.97 -20.12 8.01
N GLU A 160 -3.07 -19.45 7.29
CA GLU A 160 -1.66 -19.86 7.16
C GLU A 160 -0.95 -19.89 8.52
N LEU A 161 -1.19 -18.90 9.39
CA LEU A 161 -0.60 -18.87 10.73
C LEU A 161 -1.10 -20.02 11.60
N GLU A 162 -2.40 -20.30 11.57
CA GLU A 162 -3.02 -21.40 12.32
C GLU A 162 -2.49 -22.77 11.86
N GLU A 163 -2.30 -22.96 10.56
CA GLU A 163 -1.73 -24.19 9.99
C GLU A 163 -0.30 -24.47 10.49
N PHE A 164 0.51 -23.43 10.68
CA PHE A 164 1.93 -23.55 11.04
C PHE A 164 2.26 -23.16 12.49
N VAL A 165 1.25 -23.04 13.38
CA VAL A 165 1.44 -22.55 14.75
C VAL A 165 2.34 -23.47 15.59
N GLU A 166 2.18 -24.79 15.48
CA GLU A 166 2.99 -25.76 16.23
C GLU A 166 4.46 -25.70 15.81
N CYS A 167 4.71 -25.68 14.48
CA CYS A 167 6.07 -25.57 13.93
C CYS A 167 6.73 -24.25 14.33
N SER A 168 5.97 -23.14 14.33
CA SER A 168 6.46 -21.83 14.74
C SER A 168 6.82 -21.80 16.23
N SER A 169 5.97 -22.39 17.08
CA SER A 169 6.17 -22.40 18.54
C SER A 169 7.27 -23.36 18.99
N ALA A 170 7.57 -24.41 18.20
CA ALA A 170 8.65 -25.35 18.50
C ALA A 170 10.06 -24.72 18.44
N ALA A 171 10.19 -23.50 17.91
CA ALA A 171 11.44 -22.74 17.93
C ALA A 171 11.77 -22.15 19.32
N ASP A 172 10.84 -22.20 20.28
CA ASP A 172 11.09 -21.76 21.64
C ASP A 172 12.08 -22.69 22.33
N ILE A 173 13.11 -22.12 22.95
CA ILE A 173 13.99 -22.86 23.85
C ILE A 173 13.16 -23.20 25.09
N GLU A 174 12.94 -24.50 25.35
CA GLU A 174 12.29 -24.96 26.57
C GLU A 174 12.89 -24.23 27.79
N ARG A 175 12.08 -23.43 28.49
CA ARG A 175 12.43 -23.08 29.88
C ARG A 175 12.33 -24.39 30.65
N HIS A 176 13.46 -25.06 30.85
CA HIS A 176 13.55 -26.12 31.84
C HIS A 176 13.02 -25.55 33.16
N GLU A 177 11.83 -26.01 33.57
CA GLU A 177 11.38 -25.86 34.94
C GLU A 177 12.40 -26.62 35.81
N GLU A 178 13.31 -25.88 36.45
CA GLU A 178 13.96 -26.36 37.66
C GLU A 178 12.87 -26.55 38.70
N ILE A 179 12.32 -27.77 38.73
CA ILE A 179 11.54 -28.27 39.86
C ILE A 179 12.51 -28.31 41.05
N LEU A 180 12.60 -27.21 41.78
CA LEU A 180 13.08 -27.15 43.15
C LEU A 180 12.18 -28.09 43.97
N THR A 181 12.61 -29.33 44.10
CA THR A 181 12.07 -30.26 45.09
C THR A 181 12.44 -29.72 46.48
N PRO A 182 11.49 -29.44 47.39
CA PRO A 182 11.82 -29.08 48.76
C PRO A 182 12.45 -30.30 49.46
N ALA A 183 13.51 -30.04 50.23
CA ALA A 183 14.23 -31.05 50.99
C ALA A 183 13.29 -31.91 51.87
N MET A 184 13.54 -33.22 51.85
CA MET A 184 12.91 -34.21 52.76
C MET A 184 13.25 -33.90 54.23
N PRO A 185 12.30 -34.00 55.17
CA PRO A 185 12.61 -33.95 56.59
C PRO A 185 13.14 -35.30 57.09
N GLY A 186 14.24 -35.26 57.84
CA GLY A 186 14.73 -36.35 58.70
C GLY A 186 14.29 -36.14 60.15
#